data_AF-A0A964P0P4-F1
#
_entry.id   AF-A0A964P0P4-F1
#
_cell.length_a   1.000
_cell.length_b   1.000
_cell.length_c   1.000
_cell.angle_alpha   90.00
_cell.angle_beta   90.00
_cell.angle_gamma   90.00
#
_symmetry.space_group_name_H-M   'P 1'
#
loop_
_entity.id
_entity.type
_entity.pdbx_description
1 polymer ?
#
loop_
_entity_poly.entity_id
_entity_poly.type
_entity_poly.pdbx_seq_one_letter_code
_entity_poly.pdbx_strand_id
1 'polypeptide(L)'
;MKPKAPNQQAFEKRLEKLYAEFVSARSANETDDDLAQAVLEFILMRERLRRGVEARKHLWKTVDAETLCAMKTWDTDDPRFAAIEKVFKRFATGRNLDALKLLKAKITEFSAQQKQRASAPRRLKPIPELVEQIFYKNPAINAKGMQRALEQEMGKGVIDIIDNDVIYGADGKSEITISGLGARISRLRKGIRFSKAGS
;
A
#
# COMPACT_ATOMS: atom_id res chain seq x y z
N MET A 1 24.59 -0.46 -36.06
CA MET A 1 23.16 -0.85 -35.95
C MET A 1 22.67 -0.56 -34.54
N LYS A 2 21.74 0.38 -34.35
CA LYS A 2 21.08 0.57 -33.06
C LYS A 2 20.09 -0.61 -32.84
N PRO A 3 20.09 -1.28 -31.69
CA PRO A 3 19.14 -2.36 -31.45
C PRO A 3 17.71 -1.82 -31.46
N LYS A 4 16.83 -2.47 -32.24
CA LYS A 4 15.40 -2.19 -32.28
C LYS A 4 14.83 -2.45 -30.88
N ALA A 5 14.19 -1.46 -30.28
CA ALA A 5 13.54 -1.63 -28.98
C ALA A 5 12.54 -2.80 -29.07
N PRO A 6 12.50 -3.71 -28.07
CA PRO A 6 11.52 -4.78 -28.06
C PRO A 6 10.10 -4.21 -28.11
N ASN A 7 9.18 -4.92 -28.77
CA ASN A 7 7.75 -4.65 -28.65
C ASN A 7 7.41 -4.56 -27.15
N GLN A 8 6.80 -3.46 -26.70
CA GLN A 8 6.54 -3.17 -25.27
C GLN A 8 5.85 -4.36 -24.58
N GLN A 9 4.88 -4.99 -25.25
CA GLN A 9 4.16 -6.15 -24.74
C GLN A 9 5.06 -7.39 -24.59
N ALA A 10 6.04 -7.57 -25.48
CA ALA A 10 7.02 -8.65 -25.39
C ALA A 10 8.03 -8.41 -24.27
N PHE A 11 8.43 -7.15 -24.04
CA PHE A 11 9.27 -6.76 -22.91
C PHE A 11 8.58 -7.03 -21.58
N GLU A 12 7.33 -6.59 -21.42
CA GLU A 12 6.54 -6.80 -20.20
C GLU A 12 6.36 -8.29 -19.90
N LYS A 13 5.96 -9.08 -20.89
CA LYS A 13 5.80 -10.54 -20.73
C LYS A 13 7.11 -11.23 -20.34
N ARG A 14 8.25 -10.80 -20.91
CA ARG A 14 9.56 -11.37 -20.53
C ARG A 14 10.00 -10.91 -19.15
N LEU A 15 9.69 -9.67 -18.77
CA LEU A 15 9.96 -9.13 -17.44
C LEU A 15 9.16 -9.86 -16.35
N GLU A 16 7.88 -10.14 -16.59
CA GLU A 16 7.06 -10.96 -15.70
C GLU A 16 7.66 -12.35 -15.50
N LYS A 17 8.12 -12.98 -16.60
CA LYS A 17 8.80 -14.27 -16.53
C LYS A 17 10.11 -14.18 -15.74
N LEU A 18 10.91 -13.14 -15.95
CA LEU A 18 12.16 -12.92 -15.22
C LEU A 18 11.91 -12.75 -13.71
N TYR A 19 10.83 -12.03 -13.35
CA TYR A 19 10.41 -11.88 -11.97
C TYR A 19 9.98 -13.22 -11.35
N ALA A 20 9.19 -14.02 -12.07
CA ALA A 20 8.79 -15.35 -11.61
C ALA A 20 10.00 -16.29 -11.42
N GLU A 21 10.96 -16.27 -12.37
CA GLU A 21 12.22 -17.02 -12.28
C GLU A 21 12.99 -16.62 -11.01
N PHE A 22 13.17 -15.32 -10.75
CA PHE A 22 13.82 -14.82 -9.54
C PHE A 22 13.14 -15.28 -8.24
N VAL A 23 11.81 -15.18 -8.15
CA VAL A 23 11.07 -15.59 -6.94
C VAL A 23 11.13 -17.11 -6.73
N SER A 24 11.04 -17.89 -7.80
CA SER A 24 11.06 -19.36 -7.76
C SER A 24 12.43 -19.96 -7.46
N ALA A 25 13.52 -19.23 -7.76
CA ALA A 25 14.89 -19.69 -7.57
C ALA A 25 15.33 -19.74 -6.09
N ARG A 26 14.50 -19.23 -5.19
CA ARG A 26 14.77 -19.20 -3.75
C ARG A 26 14.85 -20.62 -3.17
N SER A 27 15.97 -20.92 -2.53
CA SER A 27 16.16 -22.19 -1.82
C SER A 27 16.01 -22.02 -0.31
N ALA A 28 15.67 -23.11 0.40
CA ALA A 28 15.55 -23.08 1.86
C ALA A 28 16.88 -22.82 2.58
N ASN A 29 18.01 -23.05 1.91
CA ASN A 29 19.36 -22.88 2.45
C ASN A 29 20.05 -21.62 1.92
N GLU A 30 19.32 -20.72 1.24
CA GLU A 30 19.86 -19.48 0.68
C GLU A 30 20.32 -18.55 1.81
N THR A 31 21.58 -18.14 1.77
CA THR A 31 22.14 -17.17 2.71
C THR A 31 21.75 -15.74 2.32
N ASP A 32 21.94 -14.79 3.24
CA ASP A 32 21.75 -13.37 2.92
C ASP A 32 22.73 -12.88 1.84
N ASP A 33 23.91 -13.50 1.71
CA ASP A 33 24.87 -13.22 0.65
C ASP A 33 24.35 -13.70 -0.71
N ASP A 34 23.85 -14.93 -0.77
CA ASP A 34 23.25 -15.49 -1.99
C ASP A 34 22.08 -14.62 -2.47
N LEU A 35 21.20 -14.21 -1.55
CA LEU A 35 20.07 -13.33 -1.85
C LEU A 35 20.54 -11.95 -2.31
N ALA A 36 21.57 -11.38 -1.68
CA ALA A 36 22.10 -10.08 -2.08
C ALA A 36 22.70 -10.13 -3.51
N GLN A 37 23.38 -11.23 -3.84
CA GLN A 37 23.91 -11.47 -5.17
C GLN A 37 22.78 -11.69 -6.20
N ALA A 38 21.76 -12.46 -5.85
CA ALA A 38 20.60 -12.71 -6.70
C ALA A 38 19.83 -11.41 -7.02
N VAL A 39 19.67 -10.51 -6.06
CA VAL A 39 19.05 -9.19 -6.28
C VAL A 39 19.86 -8.35 -7.25
N LEU A 40 21.20 -8.32 -7.11
CA LEU A 40 22.06 -7.59 -8.04
C LEU A 40 21.96 -8.17 -9.46
N GLU A 41 22.03 -9.50 -9.60
CA GLU A 41 21.93 -10.15 -10.90
C GLU A 41 20.56 -9.93 -11.55
N PHE A 42 19.48 -9.91 -10.76
CA PHE A 42 18.15 -9.56 -11.26
C PHE A 42 18.09 -8.15 -11.84
N ILE A 43 18.69 -7.16 -11.17
CA ILE A 43 18.78 -5.77 -11.66
C ILE A 43 19.53 -5.71 -13.00
N LEU A 44 20.68 -6.39 -13.09
CA LEU A 44 21.49 -6.44 -14.31
C LEU A 44 20.73 -7.14 -15.45
N MET A 45 20.10 -8.28 -15.17
CA MET A 45 19.33 -9.03 -16.15
C MET A 45 18.13 -8.22 -16.69
N ARG A 46 17.44 -7.48 -15.82
CA ARG A 46 16.39 -6.55 -16.22
C ARG A 46 16.92 -5.51 -17.21
N GLU A 47 18.09 -4.94 -16.97
CA GLU A 47 18.68 -3.93 -17.84
C GLU A 47 19.17 -4.51 -19.18
N ARG A 48 19.73 -5.72 -19.16
CA ARG A 48 20.06 -6.47 -20.38
C ARG A 48 18.80 -6.73 -21.22
N LEU A 49 17.69 -7.10 -20.58
CA LEU A 49 16.40 -7.28 -21.23
C LEU A 49 15.87 -5.95 -21.80
N ARG A 50 15.88 -4.87 -21.00
CA ARG A 50 15.41 -3.54 -21.42
C ARG A 50 16.13 -3.02 -22.66
N ARG A 51 17.43 -3.31 -22.78
CA ARG A 51 18.25 -2.92 -23.93
C ARG A 51 18.23 -3.95 -25.08
N GLY A 52 17.46 -5.03 -24.93
CA GLY A 52 17.33 -6.09 -25.93
C GLY A 52 18.62 -6.89 -26.15
N VAL A 53 19.53 -6.95 -25.16
CA VAL A 53 20.83 -7.63 -25.26
C VAL A 53 20.89 -8.95 -24.48
N GLU A 54 19.77 -9.43 -23.93
CA GLU A 54 19.70 -10.68 -23.17
C GLU A 54 20.37 -11.85 -23.91
N ALA A 55 20.05 -12.08 -25.19
CA ALA A 55 20.67 -13.14 -25.99
C ALA A 55 22.12 -12.86 -26.46
N ARG A 56 22.62 -11.63 -26.27
CA ARG A 56 23.92 -11.16 -26.78
C ARG A 56 24.94 -11.04 -25.64
N LYS A 57 25.42 -12.18 -25.14
CA LYS A 57 26.35 -12.27 -24.00
C LYS A 57 27.60 -11.39 -24.12
N HIS A 58 28.14 -11.21 -25.31
CA HIS A 58 29.30 -10.33 -25.54
C HIS A 58 29.03 -8.85 -25.22
N LEU A 59 27.76 -8.41 -25.19
CA LEU A 59 27.35 -7.06 -24.81
C LEU A 59 27.04 -6.90 -23.33
N TRP A 60 26.95 -8.00 -22.56
CA TRP A 60 26.54 -7.96 -21.15
C TRP A 60 27.50 -7.13 -20.32
N LYS A 61 28.81 -7.37 -20.47
CA LYS A 61 29.85 -6.64 -19.71
C LYS A 61 29.71 -5.12 -19.86
N THR A 62 29.43 -4.64 -21.07
CA THR A 62 29.24 -3.21 -21.35
C THR A 62 27.96 -2.69 -20.70
N VAL A 63 26.83 -3.40 -20.89
CA VAL A 63 25.55 -3.00 -20.30
C VAL A 63 25.57 -3.03 -18.78
N ASP A 64 26.24 -4.01 -18.18
CA ASP A 64 26.37 -4.14 -16.74
C ASP A 64 27.23 -3.02 -16.17
N ALA A 65 28.38 -2.72 -16.78
CA ALA A 65 29.23 -1.61 -16.36
C ALA A 65 28.50 -0.27 -16.42
N GLU A 66 27.75 -0.01 -17.49
CA GLU A 66 26.92 1.19 -17.63
C GLU A 66 25.80 1.24 -16.58
N THR A 67 25.18 0.10 -16.28
CA THR A 67 24.12 -0.01 -15.26
C THR A 67 24.66 0.27 -13.86
N LEU A 68 25.79 -0.35 -13.49
CA LEU A 68 26.46 -0.12 -12.22
C LEU A 68 26.92 1.33 -12.09
N CYS A 69 27.44 1.93 -13.18
CA CYS A 69 27.80 3.34 -13.21
C CYS A 69 26.58 4.23 -12.90
N ALA A 70 25.47 4.00 -13.59
CA ALA A 70 24.23 4.75 -13.36
C ALA A 70 23.70 4.58 -11.92
N MET A 71 23.75 3.36 -11.36
CA MET A 71 23.36 3.12 -9.97
C MET A 71 24.27 3.83 -8.96
N LYS A 72 25.57 3.93 -9.26
CA LYS A 72 26.56 4.61 -8.42
C LYS A 72 26.38 6.13 -8.42
N THR A 73 26.01 6.69 -9.56
CA THR A 73 25.85 8.15 -9.74
C THR A 73 24.40 8.60 -9.64
N TRP A 74 23.47 7.72 -9.29
CA TRP A 74 22.07 8.08 -9.12
C TRP A 74 21.97 9.16 -8.04
N ASP A 75 21.32 10.26 -8.38
CA ASP A 75 21.04 11.35 -7.47
C ASP A 75 19.56 11.74 -7.62
N THR A 76 18.88 12.00 -6.50
CA THR A 76 17.45 12.31 -6.48
C THR A 76 17.20 13.44 -5.49
N ASP A 77 16.60 14.53 -5.99
CA ASP A 77 16.19 15.65 -5.14
C ASP A 77 14.98 15.30 -4.26
N ASP A 78 14.27 14.21 -4.59
CA ASP A 78 13.12 13.75 -3.83
C ASP A 78 13.56 12.90 -2.61
N PRO A 79 13.31 13.37 -1.38
CA PRO A 79 13.68 12.66 -0.16
C PRO A 79 13.06 11.26 -0.04
N ARG A 80 11.94 11.00 -0.74
CA ARG A 80 11.27 9.68 -0.76
C ARG A 80 12.15 8.60 -1.37
N PHE A 81 13.06 8.97 -2.28
CA PHE A 81 13.95 8.03 -2.97
C PHE A 81 15.35 7.97 -2.38
N ALA A 82 15.71 8.85 -1.43
CA ALA A 82 17.05 8.90 -0.82
C ALA A 82 17.51 7.57 -0.20
N ALA A 83 16.58 6.78 0.34
CA ALA A 83 16.91 5.46 0.88
C ALA A 83 17.21 4.43 -0.22
N ILE A 84 16.42 4.45 -1.30
CA ILE A 84 16.57 3.55 -2.45
C ILE A 84 17.85 3.89 -3.22
N GLU A 85 18.16 5.17 -3.39
CA GLU A 85 19.42 5.64 -3.96
C GLU A 85 20.62 5.05 -3.21
N LYS A 86 20.63 5.12 -1.87
CA LYS A 86 21.68 4.51 -1.04
C LYS A 86 21.77 3.00 -1.23
N VAL A 87 20.65 2.31 -1.41
CA VAL A 87 20.62 0.86 -1.72
C VAL A 87 21.32 0.59 -3.05
N PHE A 88 20.96 1.32 -4.12
CA PHE A 88 21.59 1.15 -5.44
C PHE A 88 23.08 1.49 -5.43
N LYS A 89 23.49 2.58 -4.77
CA LYS A 89 24.92 2.94 -4.60
C LYS A 89 25.72 1.83 -3.91
N ARG A 90 25.15 1.18 -2.89
CA ARG A 90 25.80 0.06 -2.18
C ARG A 90 25.96 -1.17 -3.06
N PHE A 91 24.91 -1.56 -3.79
CA PHE A 91 25.02 -2.63 -4.79
C PHE A 91 26.09 -2.34 -5.84
N ALA A 92 26.12 -1.10 -6.37
CA ALA A 92 27.08 -0.69 -7.39
C ALA A 92 28.54 -0.65 -6.91
N THR A 93 28.76 -0.59 -5.60
CA THR A 93 30.10 -0.52 -4.98
C THR A 93 30.53 -1.84 -4.35
N GLY A 94 29.81 -2.94 -4.62
CA GLY A 94 30.13 -4.27 -4.10
C GLY A 94 29.74 -4.49 -2.63
N ARG A 95 29.00 -3.56 -2.03
CA ARG A 95 28.49 -3.65 -0.66
C ARG A 95 27.11 -4.33 -0.64
N ASN A 96 27.01 -5.51 -1.24
CA ASN A 96 25.75 -6.19 -1.54
C ASN A 96 24.95 -6.52 -0.26
N LEU A 97 25.60 -7.08 0.78
CA LEU A 97 24.95 -7.34 2.07
C LEU A 97 24.42 -6.07 2.74
N ASP A 98 25.19 -4.98 2.73
CA ASP A 98 24.77 -3.71 3.33
C ASP A 98 23.59 -3.10 2.57
N ALA A 99 23.53 -3.32 1.25
CA ALA A 99 22.41 -2.92 0.40
C ALA A 99 21.16 -3.71 0.78
N LEU A 100 21.27 -5.04 0.88
CA LEU A 100 20.17 -5.93 1.26
C LEU A 100 19.65 -5.63 2.66
N LYS A 101 20.54 -5.45 3.65
CA LYS A 101 20.16 -5.09 5.03
C LYS A 101 19.38 -3.78 5.08
N LEU A 102 19.85 -2.76 4.36
CA LEU A 102 19.16 -1.46 4.28
C LEU A 102 17.79 -1.60 3.61
N LEU A 103 17.69 -2.37 2.53
CA LEU A 103 16.43 -2.64 1.83
C LEU A 103 15.42 -3.33 2.74
N LYS A 104 15.83 -4.43 3.41
CA LYS A 104 14.98 -5.15 4.38
C LYS A 104 14.50 -4.21 5.50
N ALA A 105 15.40 -3.42 6.09
CA ALA A 105 15.06 -2.48 7.14
C ALA A 105 13.99 -1.46 6.69
N LYS A 106 14.10 -0.94 5.46
CA LYS A 106 13.11 0.01 4.91
C LYS A 106 11.75 -0.63 4.61
N ILE A 107 11.73 -1.88 4.16
CA ILE A 107 10.48 -2.65 3.99
C ILE A 107 9.80 -2.88 5.35
N THR A 108 10.58 -3.21 6.39
CA THR A 108 10.06 -3.39 7.75
C THR A 108 9.53 -2.08 8.33
N GLU A 109 10.25 -0.98 8.16
CA GLU A 109 9.82 0.36 8.59
C GLU A 109 8.50 0.76 7.92
N PHE A 110 8.40 0.59 6.59
CA PHE A 110 7.18 0.87 5.84
C PHE A 110 6.01 0.01 6.32
N SER A 111 6.26 -1.29 6.54
CA SER A 111 5.26 -2.23 7.06
C SER A 111 4.79 -1.84 8.47
N ALA A 112 5.71 -1.39 9.33
CA ALA A 112 5.38 -0.92 10.67
C ALA A 112 4.54 0.36 10.64
N GLN A 113 4.88 1.31 9.76
CA GLN A 113 4.09 2.53 9.56
C GLN A 113 2.68 2.21 9.04
N GLN A 114 2.54 1.27 8.10
CA GLN A 114 1.22 0.82 7.63
C GLN A 114 0.41 0.15 8.74
N LYS A 115 1.03 -0.74 9.52
CA LYS A 115 0.38 -1.36 10.68
C LYS A 115 -0.07 -0.32 11.69
N GLN A 116 0.77 0.67 12.01
CA GLN A 116 0.43 1.77 12.92
C GLN A 116 -0.74 2.61 12.40
N ARG A 117 -0.78 2.91 11.10
CA ARG A 117 -1.92 3.61 10.48
C ARG A 117 -3.20 2.78 10.51
N ALA A 118 -3.09 1.46 10.34
CA ALA A 118 -4.23 0.55 10.38
C ALA A 118 -4.73 0.30 11.82
N SER A 119 -3.83 0.29 12.81
CA SER A 119 -4.14 0.07 14.22
C SER A 119 -4.48 1.33 15.00
N ALA A 120 -4.21 2.51 14.44
CA ALA A 120 -4.65 3.77 15.01
C ALA A 120 -6.18 3.70 15.23
N PRO A 121 -6.68 3.96 16.45
CA PRO A 121 -8.11 3.99 16.71
C PRO A 121 -8.73 4.96 15.71
N ARG A 122 -9.65 4.48 14.88
CA ARG A 122 -10.46 5.37 14.05
C ARG A 122 -11.15 6.31 15.03
N ARG A 123 -10.75 7.58 15.07
CA ARG A 123 -11.56 8.60 15.74
C ARG A 123 -12.95 8.48 15.12
N LEU A 124 -13.92 8.05 15.91
CA LEU A 124 -15.30 8.02 15.49
C LEU A 124 -15.64 9.44 15.05
N LYS A 125 -16.07 9.58 13.79
CA LYS A 125 -16.54 10.88 13.34
C LYS A 125 -17.82 11.23 14.14
N PRO A 126 -18.15 12.51 14.37
CA PRO A 126 -19.24 12.92 15.25
C PRO A 126 -20.61 12.29 14.93
N ILE A 127 -20.99 12.20 13.65
CA ILE A 127 -22.25 11.57 13.22
C ILE A 127 -22.26 10.07 13.52
N PRO A 128 -21.20 9.30 13.20
CA PRO A 128 -21.04 7.94 13.69
C PRO A 128 -21.28 7.68 15.15
N GLU A 129 -20.77 8.53 16.03
CA GLU A 129 -20.96 8.39 17.46
C GLU A 129 -22.41 8.67 17.86
N LEU A 130 -23.03 9.72 17.30
CA LEU A 130 -24.42 10.05 17.54
C LEU A 130 -25.38 8.91 17.12
N VAL A 131 -25.13 8.27 15.97
CA VAL A 131 -25.90 7.10 15.51
C VAL A 131 -25.80 5.95 16.51
N GLU A 132 -24.61 5.70 17.07
CA GLU A 132 -24.39 4.66 18.07
C GLU A 132 -25.11 4.99 19.38
N GLN A 133 -25.02 6.23 19.86
CA GLN A 133 -25.72 6.70 21.07
C GLN A 133 -27.24 6.55 20.95
N ILE A 134 -27.84 6.95 19.82
CA ILE A 134 -29.28 6.78 19.55
C ILE A 134 -29.63 5.29 19.51
N PHE A 135 -28.81 4.47 18.86
CA PHE A 135 -29.05 3.03 18.75
C PHE A 135 -28.97 2.32 20.10
N TYR A 136 -28.01 2.65 20.97
CA TYR A 136 -27.90 2.03 22.29
C TYR A 136 -29.03 2.44 23.24
N LYS A 137 -29.59 3.65 23.09
CA LYS A 137 -30.81 4.07 23.81
C LYS A 137 -32.07 3.34 23.31
N ASN A 138 -32.13 3.00 22.03
CA ASN A 138 -33.24 2.25 21.44
C ASN A 138 -32.77 1.24 20.37
N PRO A 139 -32.37 0.02 20.77
CA PRO A 139 -31.82 -0.99 19.84
C PRO A 139 -32.83 -1.52 18.81
N ALA A 140 -34.13 -1.32 19.06
CA ALA A 140 -35.22 -1.72 18.16
C ALA A 140 -35.44 -0.72 17.01
N ILE A 141 -34.79 0.44 17.04
CA ILE A 141 -34.92 1.49 16.03
C ILE A 141 -34.62 0.96 14.62
N ASN A 142 -35.45 1.35 13.66
CA ASN A 142 -35.27 1.05 12.24
C ASN A 142 -34.64 2.26 11.51
N ALA A 143 -34.27 2.10 10.24
CA ALA A 143 -33.60 3.16 9.47
C ALA A 143 -34.40 4.47 9.44
N LYS A 144 -35.73 4.39 9.26
CA LYS A 144 -36.63 5.54 9.24
C LYS A 144 -36.73 6.24 10.61
N GLY A 145 -36.75 5.46 11.68
CA GLY A 145 -36.71 5.98 13.05
C GLY A 145 -35.38 6.65 13.38
N MET A 146 -34.27 6.07 12.91
CA MET A 146 -32.93 6.65 13.07
C MET A 146 -32.81 7.97 12.32
N GLN A 147 -33.31 8.04 11.09
CA GLN A 147 -33.35 9.30 10.34
C GLN A 147 -34.10 10.38 11.12
N ARG A 148 -35.32 10.10 11.62
CA ARG A 148 -36.09 11.07 12.42
C ARG A 148 -35.37 11.50 13.70
N ALA A 149 -34.67 10.57 14.35
CA ALA A 149 -33.89 10.89 15.54
C ALA A 149 -32.69 11.80 15.21
N LEU A 150 -32.07 11.63 14.04
CA LEU A 150 -31.00 12.51 13.57
C LEU A 150 -31.54 13.88 13.10
N GLU A 151 -32.72 13.93 12.48
CA GLU A 151 -33.41 15.19 12.16
C GLU A 151 -33.68 16.03 13.42
N GLN A 152 -34.01 15.39 14.54
CA GLN A 152 -34.17 16.07 15.83
C GLN A 152 -32.88 16.63 16.41
N GLU A 153 -31.72 16.18 15.92
CA GLU A 153 -30.39 16.64 16.34
C GLU A 153 -29.80 17.68 15.37
N MET A 154 -30.53 18.06 14.32
CA MET A 154 -30.17 19.16 13.41
C MET A 154 -30.04 20.48 14.17
N GLY A 155 -28.97 21.22 13.92
CA GLY A 155 -28.70 22.51 14.56
C GLY A 155 -28.29 22.42 16.03
N LYS A 156 -28.20 21.21 16.62
CA LYS A 156 -27.76 20.98 18.01
C LYS A 156 -26.26 20.74 18.16
N GLY A 157 -25.47 21.03 17.11
CA GLY A 157 -24.01 21.06 17.16
C GLY A 157 -23.29 19.82 16.61
N VAL A 158 -24.00 18.71 16.33
CA VAL A 158 -23.40 17.53 15.66
C VAL A 158 -23.82 17.45 14.19
N ILE A 159 -25.07 17.77 13.89
CA ILE A 159 -25.63 17.81 12.53
C ILE A 159 -25.89 19.26 12.15
N ASP A 160 -25.37 19.65 10.99
CA ASP A 160 -25.57 20.98 10.42
C ASP A 160 -26.84 20.99 9.58
N ILE A 161 -26.84 20.22 8.48
CA ILE A 161 -27.95 20.13 7.55
C ILE A 161 -28.16 18.69 7.08
N ILE A 162 -29.40 18.37 6.73
CA ILE A 162 -29.76 17.15 6.00
C ILE A 162 -30.31 17.61 4.66
N ASP A 163 -29.63 17.24 3.57
CA ASP A 163 -30.01 17.62 2.21
C ASP A 163 -29.78 16.44 1.25
N ASN A 164 -30.70 16.24 0.30
CA ASN A 164 -30.62 15.22 -0.75
C ASN A 164 -30.18 13.82 -0.26
N ASP A 165 -30.81 13.33 0.81
CA ASP A 165 -30.48 12.04 1.45
C ASP A 165 -29.07 11.93 2.03
N VAL A 166 -28.40 13.05 2.29
CA VAL A 166 -27.10 13.14 2.96
C VAL A 166 -27.21 13.97 4.24
N ILE A 167 -26.66 13.43 5.32
CA ILE A 167 -26.55 14.08 6.63
C ILE A 167 -25.15 14.66 6.73
N TYR A 168 -25.06 15.98 6.82
CA TYR A 168 -23.81 16.72 6.96
C TYR A 168 -23.56 17.08 8.43
N GLY A 169 -22.34 16.84 8.89
CA GLY A 169 -21.90 17.15 10.24
C GLY A 169 -21.49 18.60 10.35
N ALA A 170 -21.70 19.20 11.53
CA ALA A 170 -21.26 20.56 11.84
C ALA A 170 -19.72 20.73 11.85
N ASP A 171 -18.97 19.64 11.72
CA ASP A 171 -17.52 19.66 11.55
C ASP A 171 -17.06 19.96 10.11
N GLY A 172 -18.00 20.09 9.16
CA GLY A 172 -17.74 20.36 7.74
C GLY A 172 -16.99 19.24 7.01
N LYS A 173 -16.84 18.06 7.62
CA LYS A 173 -16.02 16.93 7.12
C LYS A 173 -16.72 15.58 7.19
N SER A 174 -17.79 15.49 7.98
CA SER A 174 -18.56 14.27 8.16
C SER A 174 -19.80 14.30 7.28
N GLU A 175 -19.95 13.27 6.45
CA GLU A 175 -21.15 13.04 5.66
C GLU A 175 -21.57 11.58 5.78
N ILE A 176 -22.87 11.33 5.88
CA ILE A 176 -23.46 9.99 5.85
C ILE A 176 -24.71 10.04 4.97
N THR A 177 -24.84 9.09 4.06
CA THR A 177 -26.08 8.91 3.32
C THR A 177 -27.14 8.22 4.18
N ILE A 178 -28.41 8.60 4.02
CA ILE A 178 -29.55 7.96 4.67
C ILE A 178 -29.64 6.49 4.27
N SER A 179 -29.31 6.16 3.02
CA SER A 179 -29.19 4.76 2.54
C SER A 179 -28.14 3.95 3.30
N GLY A 180 -27.07 4.60 3.79
CA GLY A 180 -26.02 3.98 4.61
C GLY A 180 -26.43 3.67 6.05
N LEU A 181 -27.49 4.30 6.59
CA LEU A 181 -27.95 4.10 7.96
C LEU A 181 -28.46 2.68 8.21
N GLY A 182 -29.21 2.10 7.25
CA GLY A 182 -29.76 0.76 7.38
C GLY A 182 -28.67 -0.32 7.51
N ALA A 183 -27.65 -0.25 6.65
CA ALA A 183 -26.50 -1.15 6.72
C ALA A 183 -25.76 -1.01 8.06
N ARG A 184 -25.69 0.21 8.60
CA ARG A 184 -25.00 0.48 9.86
C ARG A 184 -25.74 -0.02 11.08
N ILE A 185 -27.05 0.22 11.16
CA ILE A 185 -27.92 -0.34 12.21
C ILE A 185 -27.82 -1.87 12.21
N SER A 186 -27.79 -2.50 11.03
CA SER A 186 -27.61 -3.95 10.90
C SER A 186 -26.28 -4.43 11.49
N ARG A 187 -25.17 -3.70 11.26
CA ARG A 187 -23.86 -4.02 11.87
C ARG A 187 -23.88 -3.88 13.40
N LEU A 188 -24.46 -2.80 13.93
CA LEU A 188 -24.58 -2.59 15.37
C LEU A 188 -25.43 -3.68 16.04
N ARG A 189 -26.53 -4.08 15.39
CA ARG A 189 -27.38 -5.17 15.86
C ARG A 189 -26.67 -6.53 15.83
N LYS A 190 -25.82 -6.80 14.83
CA LYS A 190 -24.94 -7.97 14.82
C LYS A 190 -23.96 -7.94 16.00
N GLY A 191 -23.32 -6.79 16.25
CA GLY A 191 -22.39 -6.60 17.36
C GLY A 191 -22.98 -6.97 18.73
N ILE A 192 -24.21 -6.53 19.03
CA ILE A 192 -24.93 -6.88 20.27
C ILE A 192 -25.23 -8.38 20.36
N ARG A 193 -25.57 -9.02 19.23
CA ARG A 193 -25.87 -10.47 19.23
C ARG A 193 -24.63 -11.30 19.55
N PHE A 194 -23.46 -10.89 19.09
CA PHE A 194 -22.20 -11.56 19.41
C PHE A 194 -21.76 -11.33 20.86
N SER A 195 -22.04 -10.17 21.45
CA SER A 195 -21.72 -9.92 22.87
C SER A 195 -22.64 -10.67 23.84
N LYS A 196 -23.88 -10.99 23.44
CA LYS A 196 -24.82 -11.80 24.26
C LYS A 196 -24.64 -13.32 24.12
N ALA A 197 -23.97 -13.80 23.06
CA ALA A 197 -23.75 -15.22 22.82
C ALA A 197 -22.47 -15.77 23.48
N GLY A 198 -21.67 -14.89 24.10
CA GLY A 198 -20.43 -15.22 24.82
C GLY A 198 -20.48 -14.90 26.31
N SER A 199 -21.68 -14.79 26.90
CA SER A 199 -21.91 -14.69 28.35
C SER A 199 -22.75 -15.85 28.82
#